data_AF-X1R3L4-F1
#
_entry.id   AF-X1R3L4-F1
#
_cell.length_a   1.000
_cell.length_b   1.000
_cell.length_c   1.000
_cell.angle_alpha   90.00
_cell.angle_beta   90.00
_cell.angle_gamma   90.00
#
_symmetry.space_group_name_H-M   'P 1'
#
loop_
_entity.id
_entity.type
_entity.pdbx_description
1 polymer ?
#
loop_
_entity_poly.entity_id
_entity_poly.type
_entity_poly.pdbx_seq_one_letter_code
_entity_poly.pdbx_strand_id
1 'polypeptide(L)'
;GRAPSLNGVYSGKVLLADGSIITADDAYIRESILQPKAKIVAGYQPVMPTFQGLVTEEQIMNLTAYIKSLQAQPVPAKGAGIAPVTSGKK
;
A
#
# COMPACT_ATOMS: atom_id res chain seq x y z
N GLY A 1 -4.35 8.12 -11.11
CA GLY A 1 -3.51 7.02 -11.66
C GLY A 1 -4.28 5.73 -11.51
N ARG A 2 -3.95 4.68 -12.28
CA ARG A 2 -4.61 3.37 -12.17
C ARG A 2 -4.21 2.59 -10.91
N ALA A 3 -3.18 3.04 -10.19
CA ALA A 3 -2.66 2.43 -8.98
C ALA A 3 -2.33 3.51 -7.93
N PRO A 4 -2.39 3.16 -6.63
CA PRO A 4 -1.94 4.04 -5.56
C PRO A 4 -0.42 4.20 -5.55
N SER A 5 0.06 5.35 -5.10
CA SER A 5 1.49 5.56 -4.82
C SER A 5 1.96 4.64 -3.69
N LEU A 6 3.14 4.03 -3.84
CA LEU A 6 3.81 3.25 -2.79
C LEU A 6 4.68 4.10 -1.86
N ASN A 7 5.02 5.33 -2.29
CA ASN A 7 5.81 6.27 -1.49
C ASN A 7 5.08 6.60 -0.18
N GLY A 8 5.80 6.50 0.94
CA GLY A 8 5.24 6.78 2.27
C GLY A 8 4.06 5.90 2.69
N VAL A 9 3.78 4.79 1.97
CA VAL A 9 2.71 3.86 2.35
C VAL A 9 3.10 3.08 3.59
N TYR A 10 4.36 2.67 3.72
CA TYR A 10 4.80 1.89 4.87
C TYR A 10 4.64 2.68 6.18
N SER A 11 4.00 2.08 7.18
CA SER A 11 3.51 2.71 8.42
C SER A 11 2.46 3.82 8.24
N GLY A 12 2.01 4.05 7.00
CA GLY A 12 0.97 5.00 6.66
C GLY A 12 -0.43 4.47 6.95
N LYS A 13 -1.39 5.38 7.10
CA LYS A 13 -2.82 5.06 7.21
C LYS A 13 -3.39 4.90 5.80
N VAL A 14 -3.93 3.73 5.48
CA VAL A 14 -4.59 3.44 4.20
C VAL A 14 -6.09 3.39 4.44
N LEU A 15 -6.85 4.14 3.64
CA LEU A 15 -8.30 4.06 3.63
C LEU A 15 -8.72 2.97 2.63
N LEU A 16 -9.50 2.00 3.11
CA LEU A 16 -10.03 0.91 2.31
C LEU A 16 -11.42 1.26 1.74
N ALA A 17 -11.82 0.55 0.70
CA ALA A 17 -13.08 0.76 -0.01
C ALA A 17 -14.33 0.50 0.86
N ASP A 18 -14.19 -0.28 1.94
CA ASP A 18 -15.22 -0.50 2.96
C ASP A 18 -15.35 0.67 3.95
N GLY A 19 -14.47 1.67 3.87
CA GLY A 19 -14.41 2.81 4.79
C GLY A 19 -13.50 2.57 6.01
N SER A 20 -12.94 1.38 6.16
CA SER A 20 -12.00 1.06 7.23
C SER A 20 -10.64 1.74 6.99
N ILE A 21 -9.98 2.18 8.07
CA ILE A 21 -8.62 2.69 8.01
C ILE A 21 -7.69 1.68 8.66
N ILE A 22 -6.73 1.20 7.88
CA ILE A 22 -5.72 0.26 8.36
C ILE A 22 -4.33 0.90 8.31
N THR A 23 -3.42 0.39 9.13
CA THR A 23 -2.00 0.74 9.02
C THR A 23 -1.35 -0.19 8.00
N ALA A 24 -0.61 0.36 7.03
CA ALA A 24 0.13 -0.43 6.07
C ALA A 24 1.45 -0.93 6.67
N ASP A 25 1.36 -2.08 7.34
CA ASP A 25 2.47 -2.83 7.92
C ASP A 25 2.96 -3.95 6.99
N ASP A 26 3.92 -4.75 7.46
CA ASP A 26 4.46 -5.88 6.70
C ASP A 26 3.39 -6.91 6.31
N ALA A 27 2.44 -7.16 7.20
CA ALA A 27 1.35 -8.10 6.94
C ALA A 27 0.43 -7.58 5.84
N TYR A 28 0.09 -6.29 5.86
CA TYR A 28 -0.68 -5.63 4.82
C TYR A 28 0.00 -5.68 3.46
N ILE A 29 1.30 -5.39 3.40
CA ILE A 29 2.06 -5.40 2.14
C ILE A 29 2.06 -6.81 1.55
N ARG A 30 2.38 -7.83 2.37
CA ARG A 30 2.40 -9.23 1.96
C ARG A 30 1.02 -9.70 1.48
N GLU A 31 -0.02 -9.41 2.24
CA GLU A 31 -1.39 -9.76 1.89
C GLU A 31 -1.84 -9.04 0.61
N SER A 32 -1.45 -7.78 0.42
CA SER A 32 -1.78 -7.03 -0.80
C SER A 32 -1.09 -7.60 -2.04
N ILE A 33 0.08 -8.22 -1.91
CA ILE A 33 0.78 -8.89 -3.03
C ILE A 33 0.12 -10.23 -3.36
N LEU A 34 -0.18 -11.05 -2.34
CA LEU A 34 -0.74 -12.38 -2.51
C LEU A 34 -2.24 -12.35 -2.84
N GLN A 35 -2.99 -11.54 -2.10
CA GLN A 35 -4.45 -11.42 -2.11
C GLN A 35 -4.90 -9.95 -2.25
N PRO A 36 -4.59 -9.28 -3.38
CA PRO A 36 -4.92 -7.86 -3.57
C PRO A 36 -6.42 -7.53 -3.52
N LYS A 37 -7.29 -8.52 -3.75
CA LYS A 37 -8.74 -8.35 -3.69
C LYS A 37 -9.29 -8.34 -2.25
N ALA A 38 -8.50 -8.77 -1.26
CA ALA A 38 -8.92 -8.78 0.14
C ALA A 38 -9.00 -7.37 0.72
N LYS A 39 -8.06 -6.49 0.35
CA LYS A 39 -7.94 -5.13 0.87
C LYS A 39 -7.82 -4.12 -0.27
N ILE A 40 -8.96 -3.68 -0.76
CA ILE A 40 -9.04 -2.69 -1.84
C ILE A 40 -8.96 -1.30 -1.24
N VAL A 41 -8.02 -0.49 -1.73
CA VAL A 41 -7.88 0.91 -1.35
C VAL A 41 -9.06 1.74 -1.86
N ALA A 42 -9.58 2.65 -1.04
CA ALA A 42 -10.67 3.54 -1.42
C ALA A 42 -10.33 4.36 -2.67
N GLY A 43 -11.29 4.46 -3.60
CA GLY A 43 -11.13 5.19 -4.84
C GLY A 43 -10.34 4.45 -5.93
N TYR A 44 -9.92 3.20 -5.68
CA TYR A 44 -9.26 2.34 -6.67
C TYR A 44 -10.13 1.16 -7.07
N GLN A 45 -10.02 0.77 -8.35
CA GLN A 45 -10.65 -0.45 -8.85
C GLN A 45 -9.77 -1.67 -8.54
N PRO A 46 -10.34 -2.85 -8.27
CA PRO A 46 -9.62 -4.09 -7.98
C PRO A 46 -9.01 -4.71 -9.24
N VAL A 47 -8.14 -3.96 -9.92
CA VAL A 47 -7.46 -4.34 -11.17
C VAL A 47 -6.09 -4.95 -10.89
N MET A 48 -5.61 -4.91 -9.64
CA MET A 48 -4.33 -5.50 -9.25
C MET A 48 -4.37 -7.04 -9.42
N PRO A 49 -3.47 -7.63 -10.22
CA PRO A 49 -3.37 -9.08 -10.39
C PRO A 49 -2.91 -9.75 -9.09
N THR A 50 -3.38 -10.97 -8.84
CA THR A 50 -2.79 -11.81 -7.78
C THR A 50 -1.42 -12.33 -8.22
N PHE A 51 -0.47 -12.31 -7.30
CA PHE A 51 0.88 -12.85 -7.49
C PHE A 51 1.09 -14.17 -6.72
N GLN A 52 0.01 -14.78 -6.22
CA GLN A 52 0.06 -16.05 -5.50
C GLN A 52 0.66 -17.15 -6.38
N GLY A 53 1.72 -17.80 -5.90
CA GLY A 53 2.44 -18.85 -6.63
C GLY A 53 3.40 -18.36 -7.72
N LEU A 54 3.42 -17.05 -8.02
CA LEU A 54 4.38 -16.43 -8.95
C LEU A 54 5.57 -15.80 -8.25
N VAL A 55 5.40 -15.47 -6.96
CA VAL A 55 6.41 -14.77 -6.14
C VAL A 55 6.72 -15.62 -4.92
N THR A 56 8.00 -15.85 -4.67
CA THR A 56 8.50 -16.61 -3.51
C THR A 56 8.47 -15.76 -2.25
N GLU A 57 8.52 -16.39 -1.07
CA GLU A 57 8.58 -15.66 0.21
C GLU A 57 9.80 -14.73 0.30
N GLU A 58 10.95 -15.14 -0.23
CA GLU A 58 12.15 -14.30 -0.28
C GLU A 58 11.93 -13.04 -1.13
N GLN A 59 11.28 -13.20 -2.28
CA GLN A 59 10.94 -12.06 -3.15
C GLN A 59 9.92 -11.13 -2.47
N ILE A 60 8.95 -11.66 -1.74
CA ILE A 60 8.00 -10.85 -0.95
C ILE A 60 8.75 -10.04 0.10
N MET A 61 9.71 -10.63 0.81
CA MET A 61 10.54 -9.92 1.78
C MET A 61 11.34 -8.80 1.11
N ASN A 62 11.97 -9.08 -0.03
CA ASN A 62 12.73 -8.08 -0.79
C ASN A 62 11.84 -6.92 -1.30
N LEU A 63 10.63 -7.22 -1.80
CA LEU A 63 9.65 -6.22 -2.21
C LEU A 63 9.18 -5.38 -1.02
N THR A 64 8.95 -6.02 0.12
CA THR A 64 8.54 -5.32 1.35
C THR A 64 9.64 -4.38 1.82
N ALA A 65 10.89 -4.84 1.86
CA ALA A 65 12.05 -4.02 2.20
C ALA A 65 12.23 -2.84 1.23
N TYR A 66 11.99 -3.04 -0.06
CA TYR A 66 11.98 -1.95 -1.03
C TYR A 66 10.89 -0.92 -0.73
N ILE A 67 9.66 -1.35 -0.43
CA ILE A 67 8.58 -0.42 -0.06
C ILE A 67 8.88 0.34 1.24
N LYS A 68 9.53 -0.30 2.23
CA LYS A 68 10.04 0.39 3.43
C LYS A 68 11.01 1.50 3.07
N SER A 69 11.91 1.26 2.12
CA SER A 69 12.88 2.28 1.68
C SER A 69 12.21 3.49 1.01
N LEU A 70 11.03 3.30 0.39
CA LEU A 70 10.23 4.37 -0.21
C LEU A 70 9.50 5.23 0.84
N GLN A 71 9.57 4.90 2.13
CA GLN A 71 8.99 5.73 3.20
C GLN A 71 9.62 7.13 3.25
N ALA A 72 10.90 7.26 2.90
CA ALA A 72 11.61 8.53 2.86
C ALA A 72 11.22 9.42 1.66
N GLN A 73 10.47 8.89 0.70
CA GLN A 73 10.06 9.63 -0.49
C GLN A 73 8.77 10.42 -0.24
N PRO A 74 8.67 11.67 -0.73
CA PRO A 74 7.47 12.47 -0.58
C PRO A 74 6.27 11.75 -1.22
N VAL A 75 5.17 11.69 -0.47
CA VAL A 75 3.92 11.14 -0.97
C VAL A 75 3.31 12.13 -1.96
N PRO A 76 3.07 11.75 -3.23
CA PRO A 76 2.38 12.62 -4.16
C PRO A 76 0.91 12.81 -3.72
N ALA A 77 0.47 14.07 -3.67
CA ALA A 77 -0.89 14.46 -3.26
C ALA A 77 -2.01 13.88 -4.15
N LYS A 78 -1.68 13.35 -5.33
CA LYS A 78 -2.64 12.83 -6.31
C LYS A 78 -2.41 11.33 -6.51
N GLY A 79 -3.35 10.52 -6.04
CA GLY A 79 -3.26 9.06 -6.12
C GLY A 79 -2.65 8.38 -4.90
N ALA A 80 -2.51 9.10 -3.79
CA ALA A 80 -2.27 8.48 -2.50
C ALA A 80 -3.51 7.64 -2.11
N GLY A 81 -3.37 6.32 -2.11
CA GLY A 81 -4.28 5.42 -1.40
C GLY A 81 -4.20 5.57 0.12
N ILE A 82 -3.27 6.40 0.58
CA ILE A 82 -3.14 6.75 1.98
C ILE A 82 -4.16 7.82 2.33
N ALA A 83 -4.84 7.64 3.45
CA ALA A 83 -5.58 8.74 4.08
C ALA A 83 -4.59 9.90 4.27
N PRO A 84 -5.01 11.16 4.07
CA PRO A 84 -4.14 12.30 4.31
C PRO A 84 -3.64 12.19 5.74
N VAL A 85 -2.36 11.85 5.90
CA VAL A 85 -1.66 12.16 7.13
C VAL A 85 -1.71 13.67 7.18
N THR A 86 -2.48 14.21 8.12
CA THR A 86 -2.35 15.61 8.46
C THR A 86 -0.91 15.75 8.91
N SER A 87 -0.02 16.13 7.99
CA SER A 87 1.25 16.75 8.34
C SER A 87 0.86 18.08 8.94
N GLY A 88 0.51 18.05 10.22
CA GLY A 88 0.47 19.24 11.04
C GLY A 88 1.86 19.84 10.99
N LYS A 89 2.02 20.86 10.14
CA LYS A 89 3.02 21.90 10.34
C LYS A 89 3.00 22.27 11.83
N LYS A 90 4.10 22.10 12.53
CA LYS A 90 4.76 23.16 13.28
C LYS A 90 6.24 22.85 13.38
#